data_AF-A0A9W7WNS4-F1
#
_entry.id   AF-A0A9W7WNS4-F1
#
_cell.length_a   1.000
_cell.length_b   1.000
_cell.length_c   1.000
_cell.angle_alpha   90.00
_cell.angle_beta   90.00
_cell.angle_gamma   90.00
#
_symmetry.space_group_name_H-M   'P 1'
#
loop_
_entity.id
_entity.type
_entity.pdbx_description
1 polymer ?
#
loop_
_entity_poly.entity_id
_entity_poly.type
_entity_poly.pdbx_seq_one_letter_code
_entity_poly.pdbx_strand_id
1 'polypeptide(L)'
;MPIALMAVFTENTHNTVWIALKRLDLNDGRTTALREVHIPSDANVATVTQILAHSFRLDASQTTFKIRNNHGCLIPLNCRMTPNSKQMPYVLEVVKNYQHVNPRPRSIPMTVINKTMKPRLQSIVKRIERLEDLLPQVKQKHHEKMSTDIELLNQKLAFLHKRMQTAESYCWEGMLRRAPLW
;
A
#
# COMPACT_ATOMS: atom_id res chain seq x y z
N MET A 1 -45.60 -28.20 43.33
CA MET A 1 -44.88 -27.27 42.43
C MET A 1 -43.55 -27.89 42.03
N PRO A 2 -43.39 -28.36 40.78
CA PRO A 2 -42.08 -28.60 40.21
C PRO A 2 -41.74 -27.53 39.16
N ILE A 3 -40.54 -26.98 39.29
CA ILE A 3 -39.91 -26.07 38.33
C ILE A 3 -39.50 -26.93 37.12
N ALA A 4 -40.13 -26.69 35.97
CA ALA A 4 -39.71 -27.31 34.71
C ALA A 4 -38.43 -26.62 34.23
N LEU A 5 -37.32 -27.37 34.21
CA LEU A 5 -36.10 -27.00 33.48
C LEU A 5 -36.46 -26.78 32.01
N MET A 6 -36.30 -25.54 31.52
CA MET A 6 -36.27 -25.29 30.09
C MET A 6 -35.00 -25.93 29.53
N ALA A 7 -35.17 -27.03 28.79
CA ALA A 7 -34.15 -27.51 27.89
C ALA A 7 -33.94 -26.43 26.82
N VAL A 8 -32.84 -25.70 26.92
CA VAL A 8 -32.32 -24.89 25.81
C VAL A 8 -31.86 -25.89 24.75
N PHE A 9 -32.76 -26.21 23.82
CA PHE A 9 -32.37 -26.78 22.54
C PHE A 9 -31.48 -25.76 21.84
N THR A 10 -30.17 -25.93 21.94
CA THR A 10 -29.25 -25.32 20.98
C THR A 10 -29.48 -26.02 19.65
N GLU A 11 -30.46 -25.53 18.88
CA GLU A 11 -30.63 -25.92 17.48
C GLU A 11 -29.29 -25.68 16.76
N ASN A 12 -28.76 -26.71 16.11
CA ASN A 12 -27.61 -26.57 15.23
C ASN A 12 -27.96 -25.56 14.12
N THR A 13 -27.47 -24.32 14.25
CA THR A 13 -27.74 -23.19 13.34
C THR A 13 -26.92 -23.29 12.04
N HIS A 14 -26.83 -24.48 11.47
CA HIS A 14 -26.11 -24.74 10.23
C HIS A 14 -27.04 -25.33 9.20
N ASN A 15 -27.12 -24.64 8.07
CA ASN A 15 -27.90 -25.07 6.93
C ASN A 15 -26.97 -25.87 6.00
N THR A 16 -27.31 -27.13 5.78
CA THR A 16 -26.45 -28.06 5.03
C THR A 16 -26.97 -28.20 3.61
N VAL A 17 -26.09 -27.96 2.63
CA VAL A 17 -26.44 -27.98 1.21
C VAL A 17 -25.41 -28.76 0.40
N TRP A 18 -25.90 -29.51 -0.58
CA TRP A 18 -25.12 -30.22 -1.58
C TRP A 18 -24.85 -29.33 -2.78
N ILE A 19 -23.59 -29.17 -3.14
CA ILE A 19 -23.14 -28.29 -4.22
C ILE A 19 -22.24 -29.06 -5.18
N ALA A 20 -22.60 -29.03 -6.46
CA ALA A 20 -21.82 -29.51 -7.59
C ALA A 20 -21.08 -28.34 -8.26
N LEU A 21 -19.76 -28.48 -8.43
CA LEU A 21 -18.89 -27.48 -9.02
C LEU A 21 -18.86 -27.60 -10.55
N LYS A 22 -19.00 -26.48 -11.25
CA LYS A 22 -18.84 -26.35 -12.70
C LYS A 22 -17.87 -25.21 -13.02
N ARG A 23 -16.74 -25.53 -13.67
CA ARG A 23 -15.58 -24.63 -13.89
C ARG A 23 -15.64 -23.96 -15.27
N LEU A 24 -16.53 -22.98 -15.41
CA LEU A 24 -16.65 -22.21 -16.65
C LEU A 24 -15.42 -21.32 -16.92
N ASP A 25 -14.68 -20.95 -15.88
CA ASP A 25 -13.40 -20.23 -15.96
C ASP A 25 -12.31 -20.97 -16.74
N LEU A 26 -12.38 -22.32 -16.75
CA LEU A 26 -11.49 -23.21 -17.48
C LEU A 26 -12.07 -23.67 -18.83
N ASN A 27 -13.21 -23.09 -19.26
CA ASN A 27 -14.03 -23.58 -20.38
C ASN A 27 -14.46 -25.05 -20.22
N ASP A 28 -14.52 -25.56 -18.98
CA ASP A 28 -15.04 -26.90 -18.70
C ASP A 28 -16.53 -26.82 -18.40
N GLY A 29 -17.34 -27.35 -19.31
CA GLY A 29 -18.79 -27.42 -19.18
C GLY A 29 -19.27 -28.53 -18.25
N ARG A 30 -18.38 -29.40 -17.75
CA ARG A 30 -18.74 -30.56 -16.93
C ARG A 30 -18.74 -30.21 -15.44
N THR A 31 -19.57 -30.94 -14.69
CA THR A 31 -19.55 -30.90 -13.23
C THR A 31 -18.41 -31.78 -12.72
N THR A 32 -17.48 -31.21 -11.96
CA THR A 32 -16.20 -31.85 -11.61
C THR A 32 -16.13 -32.33 -10.16
N ALA A 33 -16.87 -31.72 -9.23
CA ALA A 33 -16.84 -32.10 -7.82
C ALA A 33 -18.20 -31.89 -7.15
N LEU A 34 -18.63 -32.85 -6.34
CA LEU A 34 -19.83 -32.74 -5.49
C LEU A 34 -19.39 -32.70 -4.03
N ARG A 35 -19.81 -31.68 -3.29
CA ARG A 35 -19.49 -31.53 -1.87
C ARG A 35 -20.71 -31.11 -1.07
N GLU A 36 -20.76 -31.60 0.15
CA GLU A 36 -21.62 -31.08 1.20
C GLU A 36 -20.96 -29.85 1.81
N VAL A 37 -21.71 -28.75 1.92
CA VAL A 37 -21.25 -27.47 2.43
C VAL A 37 -22.16 -27.04 3.56
N HIS A 38 -21.55 -26.69 4.68
CA HIS A 38 -22.25 -26.22 5.88
C HIS A 38 -22.21 -24.69 5.88
N ILE A 39 -23.38 -24.06 5.80
CA ILE A 39 -23.53 -22.61 5.78
C ILE A 39 -24.15 -22.17 7.11
N PRO A 40 -23.47 -21.34 7.92
CA PRO A 40 -24.05 -20.81 9.16
C PRO A 40 -25.30 -19.95 8.87
N SER A 41 -26.33 -20.09 9.70
CA SER A 41 -27.62 -19.41 9.52
C SER A 41 -27.56 -17.88 9.57
N ASP A 42 -26.50 -17.31 10.15
CA ASP A 42 -26.21 -15.88 10.27
C ASP A 42 -25.10 -15.39 9.32
N ALA A 43 -24.64 -16.23 8.39
CA ALA A 43 -23.51 -15.90 7.52
C ALA A 43 -23.84 -14.81 6.49
N ASN A 44 -22.94 -13.82 6.42
CA ASN A 44 -22.83 -12.83 5.36
C ASN A 44 -22.45 -13.49 4.02
N VAL A 45 -22.94 -12.96 2.89
CA VAL A 45 -22.53 -13.33 1.52
C VAL A 45 -21.01 -13.48 1.35
N ALA A 46 -20.19 -12.58 1.90
CA ALA A 46 -18.74 -12.67 1.87
C ALA A 46 -18.21 -13.92 2.57
N THR A 47 -18.77 -14.23 3.75
CA THR A 47 -18.45 -15.45 4.50
C THR A 47 -18.88 -16.70 3.74
N VAL A 48 -20.09 -16.71 3.17
CA VAL A 48 -20.57 -17.82 2.33
C VAL A 48 -19.66 -18.02 1.11
N THR A 49 -19.24 -16.93 0.48
CA THR A 49 -18.29 -16.96 -0.66
C THR A 49 -16.94 -17.54 -0.24
N GLN A 50 -16.41 -17.14 0.92
CA GLN A 50 -15.16 -17.69 1.46
C GLN A 50 -15.27 -19.17 1.81
N ILE A 51 -16.38 -19.59 2.42
CA ILE A 51 -16.67 -21.01 2.71
C ILE A 51 -16.64 -21.81 1.41
N LEU A 52 -17.35 -21.36 0.37
CA LEU A 52 -17.36 -22.03 -0.92
C LEU A 52 -15.99 -22.05 -1.60
N ALA A 53 -15.27 -20.93 -1.57
CA ALA A 53 -13.91 -20.85 -2.09
C ALA A 53 -12.99 -21.86 -1.40
N HIS A 54 -13.06 -21.95 -0.07
CA HIS A 54 -12.27 -22.89 0.71
C HIS A 54 -12.67 -24.35 0.46
N SER A 55 -13.98 -24.67 0.47
CA SER A 55 -14.51 -26.02 0.23
C SER A 55 -14.08 -26.59 -1.12
N PHE A 56 -13.97 -25.75 -2.15
CA PHE A 56 -13.60 -26.17 -3.51
C PHE A 56 -12.16 -25.78 -3.91
N ARG A 57 -11.35 -25.23 -2.99
CA ARG A 57 -9.97 -24.76 -3.23
C ARG A 57 -9.88 -23.78 -4.42
N LEU A 58 -10.77 -22.79 -4.43
CA LEU A 58 -10.88 -21.79 -5.49
C LEU A 58 -10.25 -20.47 -5.05
N ASP A 59 -9.70 -19.73 -6.00
CA ASP A 59 -9.26 -18.34 -5.79
C ASP A 59 -10.43 -17.37 -6.03
N ALA A 60 -10.92 -16.78 -4.94
CA ALA A 60 -12.04 -15.83 -4.96
C ALA A 60 -11.68 -14.44 -5.52
N SER A 61 -10.39 -14.14 -5.75
CA SER A 61 -9.97 -12.79 -6.16
C SER A 61 -10.26 -12.50 -7.65
N GLN A 62 -10.18 -13.51 -8.51
CA GLN A 62 -10.33 -13.38 -9.97
C GLN A 62 -11.57 -14.07 -10.54
N THR A 63 -12.38 -14.67 -9.66
CA THR A 63 -13.55 -15.45 -10.07
C THR A 63 -14.82 -14.98 -9.40
N THR A 64 -15.93 -15.08 -10.12
CA THR A 64 -17.28 -14.81 -9.63
C THR A 64 -18.03 -16.13 -9.49
N PHE A 65 -18.74 -16.30 -8.38
CA PHE A 65 -19.54 -17.48 -8.10
C PHE A 65 -21.01 -17.23 -8.41
N LYS A 66 -21.62 -18.13 -9.19
CA LYS A 66 -23.05 -18.14 -9.50
C LYS A 66 -23.62 -19.48 -9.09
N ILE A 67 -24.67 -19.47 -8.27
CA ILE A 67 -25.30 -20.69 -7.82
C ILE A 67 -26.65 -20.88 -8.52
N ARG A 68 -26.89 -22.07 -9.05
CA ARG A 68 -28.11 -22.43 -9.77
C ARG A 68 -28.82 -23.61 -9.12
N ASN A 69 -30.14 -23.62 -9.19
CA ASN A 69 -30.94 -24.79 -8.83
C ASN A 69 -30.92 -25.87 -9.92
N ASN A 70 -31.57 -27.00 -9.65
CA ASN A 70 -31.76 -28.12 -10.58
C ASN A 70 -32.51 -27.72 -11.87
N HIS A 71 -33.37 -26.70 -11.82
CA HIS A 71 -34.04 -26.11 -12.99
C HIS A 71 -33.13 -25.16 -13.79
N GLY A 72 -31.90 -24.94 -13.34
CA GLY A 72 -30.96 -24.01 -13.97
C GLY A 72 -31.22 -22.54 -13.63
N CYS A 73 -32.16 -22.23 -12.74
CA CYS A 73 -32.43 -20.87 -12.29
C CYS A 73 -31.33 -20.38 -11.34
N LEU A 74 -30.88 -19.13 -11.51
CA LEU A 74 -29.95 -18.49 -10.59
C LEU A 74 -30.64 -18.23 -9.25
N ILE A 75 -30.01 -18.64 -8.15
CA ILE A 75 -30.51 -18.38 -6.80
C ILE A 75 -29.55 -17.44 -6.04
N PRO A 76 -30.04 -16.66 -5.07
CA PRO A 76 -29.18 -15.80 -4.26
C PRO A 76 -28.14 -16.61 -3.46
N LEU A 77 -26.90 -16.12 -3.43
CA LEU A 77 -25.84 -16.70 -2.61
C LEU A 77 -25.93 -16.14 -1.18
N ASN A 78 -26.66 -16.82 -0.29
CA ASN A 78 -26.84 -16.39 1.10
C ASN A 78 -27.04 -17.59 2.05
N CYS A 79 -27.19 -17.34 3.35
CA CYS A 79 -27.42 -18.37 4.37
C CYS A 79 -28.82 -19.01 4.36
N ARG A 80 -29.76 -18.45 3.58
CA ARG A 80 -31.17 -18.87 3.52
C ARG A 80 -31.47 -19.85 2.38
N MET A 81 -30.43 -20.47 1.81
CA MET A 81 -30.60 -21.50 0.79
C MET A 81 -31.35 -22.70 1.38
N THR A 82 -32.35 -23.22 0.68
CA THR A 82 -33.10 -24.37 1.19
C THR A 82 -32.21 -25.63 1.17
N PRO A 83 -32.30 -26.52 2.18
CA PRO A 83 -31.67 -27.83 2.11
C PRO A 83 -32.06 -28.56 0.83
N ASN A 84 -31.10 -29.24 0.21
CA ASN A 84 -31.30 -30.04 -0.99
C ASN A 84 -30.72 -31.45 -0.78
N SER A 85 -30.84 -32.30 -1.80
CA SER A 85 -30.38 -33.68 -1.74
C SER A 85 -29.15 -33.91 -2.61
N LYS A 86 -28.40 -34.98 -2.31
CA LYS A 86 -27.25 -35.40 -3.12
C LYS A 86 -27.61 -35.72 -4.57
N GLN A 87 -28.84 -36.18 -4.82
CA GLN A 87 -29.34 -36.48 -6.17
C GLN A 87 -29.71 -35.21 -6.96
N MET A 88 -30.05 -34.12 -6.28
CA MET A 88 -30.38 -32.83 -6.89
C MET A 88 -29.58 -31.68 -6.25
N PRO A 89 -28.25 -31.68 -6.43
CA PRO A 89 -27.40 -30.66 -5.84
C PRO A 89 -27.57 -29.31 -6.56
N TYR A 90 -27.23 -28.23 -5.85
CA TYR A 90 -27.07 -26.93 -6.47
C TYR A 90 -25.83 -26.92 -7.35
N VAL A 91 -25.86 -26.16 -8.44
CA VAL A 91 -24.70 -26.03 -9.33
C VAL A 91 -24.00 -24.71 -9.04
N LEU A 92 -22.75 -24.78 -8.59
CA LEU A 92 -21.86 -23.63 -8.43
C LEU A 92 -21.05 -23.45 -9.72
N GLU A 93 -21.45 -22.46 -10.51
CA GLU A 93 -20.72 -22.01 -11.70
C GLU A 93 -19.63 -21.01 -11.29
N VAL A 94 -18.37 -21.36 -11.57
CA VAL A 94 -17.21 -20.49 -11.36
C VAL A 94 -16.85 -19.85 -12.68
N VAL A 95 -16.90 -18.52 -12.73
CA VAL A 95 -16.76 -17.71 -13.95
C VAL A 95 -15.60 -16.75 -13.75
N LYS A 96 -14.79 -16.50 -14.79
CA LYS A 96 -13.77 -15.43 -14.72
C LYS A 96 -14.44 -14.06 -14.63
N ASN A 97 -13.85 -13.16 -13.86
CA ASN A 97 -14.25 -11.76 -13.91
C ASN A 97 -14.14 -11.27 -15.37
N TYR A 98 -15.20 -10.66 -15.87
CA TYR A 98 -15.25 -10.13 -17.24
C TYR A 98 -15.06 -11.19 -18.37
N GLN A 99 -15.41 -12.46 -18.14
CA GLN A 99 -15.18 -13.56 -19.10
C GLN A 99 -15.70 -13.29 -20.53
N HIS A 100 -16.79 -12.53 -20.67
CA HIS A 100 -17.43 -12.24 -21.97
C HIS A 100 -17.26 -10.77 -22.38
N VAL A 101 -16.41 -10.00 -21.70
CA VAL A 101 -16.16 -8.60 -22.03
C VAL A 101 -14.95 -8.53 -22.94
N ASN A 102 -15.14 -7.99 -24.14
CA ASN A 102 -14.05 -7.62 -25.03
C ASN A 102 -13.63 -6.18 -24.70
N PRO A 103 -12.50 -5.96 -24.00
CA PRO A 103 -12.07 -4.61 -23.69
C PRO A 103 -11.79 -3.86 -25.00
N ARG A 104 -12.48 -2.73 -25.20
CA ARG A 104 -12.19 -1.86 -26.35
C ARG A 104 -10.79 -1.27 -26.15
N PRO A 105 -9.84 -1.44 -27.09
CA PRO A 105 -8.53 -0.81 -26.98
C PRO A 105 -8.72 0.71 -26.89
N ARG A 106 -8.21 1.28 -25.80
CA ARG A 106 -8.30 2.73 -25.56
C ARG A 106 -7.31 3.42 -26.50
N SER A 107 -7.73 3.71 -27.72
CA SER A 107 -6.97 4.56 -28.64
C SER A 107 -7.10 6.00 -28.17
N ILE A 108 -6.20 6.42 -27.29
CA ILE A 108 -6.04 7.85 -26.98
C ILE A 108 -5.44 8.48 -28.24
N PRO A 109 -6.11 9.45 -28.88
CA PRO A 109 -5.54 10.11 -30.05
C PRO A 109 -4.18 10.70 -29.68
N MET A 110 -3.16 10.44 -30.50
CA MET A 110 -1.79 10.95 -30.27
C MET A 110 -1.77 12.47 -30.05
N THR A 111 -2.75 13.19 -30.62
CA THR A 111 -2.98 14.62 -30.43
C THR A 111 -3.22 15.02 -28.97
N VAL A 112 -3.88 14.20 -28.16
CA VAL A 112 -4.14 14.46 -26.73
C VAL A 112 -2.88 14.24 -25.89
N ILE A 113 -2.11 13.19 -26.20
CA ILE A 113 -0.81 12.91 -25.57
C ILE A 113 0.17 14.04 -25.88
N ASN A 114 0.26 14.46 -27.14
CA ASN A 114 1.13 15.56 -27.56
C ASN A 114 0.74 16.90 -26.92
N LYS A 115 -0.56 17.20 -26.80
CA LYS A 115 -1.05 18.43 -26.14
C LYS A 115 -0.67 18.50 -24.66
N THR A 116 -0.55 17.36 -23.98
CA THR A 116 -0.24 17.31 -22.54
C THR A 116 1.25 17.13 -22.26
N MET A 117 1.97 16.35 -23.08
CA MET A 117 3.41 16.10 -22.87
C MET A 117 4.29 17.25 -23.34
N LYS A 118 3.99 17.87 -24.50
CA LYS A 118 4.80 18.97 -25.06
C LYS A 118 4.99 20.14 -24.09
N PRO A 119 3.95 20.70 -23.43
CA PRO A 119 4.15 21.80 -22.49
C PRO A 119 4.91 21.38 -21.23
N ARG A 120 4.76 20.12 -20.78
CA ARG A 120 5.52 19.58 -19.63
C ARG A 120 7.00 19.51 -19.95
N LEU A 121 7.36 18.99 -21.13
CA LEU A 121 8.74 18.95 -21.59
C LEU A 121 9.34 20.36 -21.74
N GLN A 122 8.60 21.29 -22.36
CA GLN A 122 9.04 22.67 -22.47
C GLN A 122 9.23 23.35 -21.11
N SER A 123 8.38 23.05 -20.13
CA SER A 123 8.53 23.55 -18.76
C SER A 123 9.80 23.01 -18.09
N ILE A 124 10.13 21.74 -18.31
CA ILE A 124 11.37 21.14 -17.79
C ILE A 124 12.60 21.80 -18.43
N VAL A 125 12.60 21.96 -19.76
CA VAL A 125 13.70 22.62 -20.49
C VAL A 125 13.95 24.03 -19.95
N LYS A 126 12.90 24.85 -19.81
CA LYS A 126 13.01 26.20 -19.24
C LYS A 126 13.55 26.23 -17.80
N ARG A 127 13.28 25.19 -17.01
CA ARG A 127 13.82 25.08 -15.65
C ARG A 127 15.30 24.73 -15.67
N ILE A 128 15.72 23.88 -16.61
CA ILE A 128 17.14 23.51 -16.79
C ILE A 128 17.93 24.75 -17.24
N GLU A 129 17.46 25.46 -18.26
CA GLU A 129 18.09 26.70 -18.75
C GLU A 129 18.31 27.72 -17.61
N ARG A 130 17.29 27.96 -16.79
CA ARG A 130 17.42 28.85 -15.61
C ARG A 130 18.44 28.37 -14.59
N LEU A 131 18.55 27.06 -14.39
CA LEU A 131 19.53 26.50 -13.46
C LEU A 131 20.96 26.66 -14.02
N GLU A 132 21.14 26.48 -15.32
CA GLU A 132 22.41 26.70 -16.01
C GLU A 132 22.85 28.16 -15.92
N ASP A 133 21.93 29.12 -16.09
CA ASP A 133 22.18 30.55 -15.95
C ASP A 133 22.57 30.97 -14.51
N LEU A 134 21.98 30.33 -13.50
CA LEU A 134 22.20 30.66 -12.09
C LEU A 134 23.46 30.00 -11.51
N LEU A 135 23.88 28.87 -12.06
CA LEU A 135 25.04 28.10 -11.59
C LEU A 135 26.34 28.94 -11.45
N PRO A 136 26.77 29.78 -12.41
CA PRO A 136 27.97 30.59 -12.26
C PRO A 136 27.86 31.59 -11.11
N GLN A 137 26.67 32.16 -10.87
CA GLN A 137 26.44 33.12 -9.80
C GLN A 137 26.59 32.49 -8.42
N VAL A 138 26.16 31.23 -8.26
CA VAL A 138 26.33 30.48 -6.99
C VAL A 138 27.81 30.24 -6.70
N LYS A 139 28.59 29.84 -7.71
CA LYS A 139 30.05 29.65 -7.56
C LYS A 139 30.74 30.96 -7.18
N GLN A 140 30.37 32.06 -7.83
CA GLN A 140 30.90 33.38 -7.52
C GLN A 140 30.58 33.79 -6.07
N LYS A 141 29.32 33.71 -5.65
CA LYS A 141 28.92 34.05 -4.27
C LYS A 141 29.63 33.20 -3.22
N HIS A 142 29.85 31.92 -3.51
CA HIS A 142 30.61 31.05 -2.62
C HIS A 142 32.06 31.49 -2.50
N HIS A 143 32.70 31.86 -3.62
CA HIS A 143 34.06 32.36 -3.62
C HIS A 143 34.19 33.69 -2.85
N GLU A 144 33.27 34.63 -3.10
CA GLU A 144 33.21 35.91 -2.38
C GLU A 144 33.09 35.70 -0.88
N LYS A 145 32.16 34.84 -0.43
CA LYS A 145 32.01 34.50 0.99
C LYS A 145 33.29 33.90 1.58
N MET A 146 33.90 32.95 0.88
CA MET A 146 35.12 32.30 1.34
C MET A 146 36.28 33.30 1.46
N SER A 147 36.38 34.23 0.51
CA SER A 147 37.36 35.33 0.58
C SER A 147 37.12 36.20 1.81
N THR A 148 35.87 36.60 2.08
CA THR A 148 35.55 37.41 3.26
C THR A 148 35.85 36.69 4.58
N ASP A 149 35.60 35.37 4.64
CA ASP A 149 35.88 34.57 5.84
C ASP A 149 37.38 34.41 6.08
N ILE A 150 38.18 34.22 5.01
CA ILE A 150 39.65 34.17 5.08
C ILE A 150 40.21 35.50 5.58
N GLU A 151 39.69 36.62 5.07
CA GLU A 151 40.15 37.95 5.42
C GLU A 151 39.86 38.27 6.90
N LEU A 152 38.67 37.90 7.38
CA LEU A 152 38.31 37.99 8.78
C LEU A 152 39.20 37.11 9.67
N LEU A 153 39.53 35.89 9.22
CA LEU A 153 40.42 34.99 9.95
C LEU A 153 41.83 35.60 10.06
N ASN A 154 42.35 36.14 8.97
CA ASN A 154 43.65 36.81 8.94
C ASN A 154 43.70 38.00 9.90
N GLN A 155 42.64 38.82 9.95
CA GLN A 155 42.54 39.92 10.91
C GLN A 155 42.58 39.42 12.36
N LYS A 156 41.84 38.35 12.68
CA LYS A 156 41.84 37.76 14.03
C LYS A 156 43.18 37.14 14.39
N LEU A 157 43.85 36.49 13.43
CA LEU A 157 45.16 35.87 13.63
C LEU A 157 46.23 36.92 13.86
N ALA A 158 46.24 38.01 13.07
CA ALA A 158 47.13 39.14 13.27
C ALA A 158 46.94 39.79 14.64
N PHE A 159 45.68 39.97 15.08
CA PHE A 159 45.36 40.47 16.41
C PHE A 159 45.89 39.56 17.51
N LEU A 160 45.66 38.24 17.39
CA LEU A 160 46.12 37.26 18.38
C LEU A 160 47.65 37.21 18.46
N HIS A 161 48.32 37.19 17.30
CA HIS A 161 49.78 37.20 17.21
C HIS A 161 50.36 38.44 17.89
N LYS A 162 49.77 39.63 17.65
CA LYS A 162 50.18 40.87 18.34
C LYS A 162 50.04 40.76 19.86
N ARG A 163 48.92 40.21 20.36
CA ARG A 163 48.71 40.00 21.81
C ARG A 163 49.69 38.99 22.40
N MET A 164 50.01 37.93 21.67
CA MET A 164 50.96 36.91 22.10
C MET A 164 52.37 37.50 22.22
N GLN A 165 52.83 38.24 21.22
CA GLN A 165 54.11 38.97 21.27
C GLN A 165 54.17 39.95 22.46
N THR A 166 53.07 40.67 22.71
CA THR A 166 52.98 41.54 23.88
C THR A 166 53.13 40.73 25.17
N ALA A 167 52.41 39.61 25.33
CA ALA A 167 52.52 38.76 26.51
C ALA A 167 53.92 38.15 26.70
N GLU A 168 54.57 37.71 25.61
CA GLU A 168 55.94 37.17 25.64
C GLU A 168 57.00 38.22 26.00
N SER A 169 56.77 39.48 25.63
CA SER A 169 57.66 40.60 26.00
C SER A 169 57.60 40.97 27.48
N TYR A 170 56.55 40.54 28.20
CA TYR A 170 56.47 40.66 29.65
C TYR A 170 57.07 39.41 30.30
N CYS A 171 58.36 39.46 30.64
CA CYS A 171 58.88 38.59 31.69
C CYS A 171 58.26 39.00 33.03
N TRP A 172 57.69 38.04 33.78
CA TRP A 172 57.28 38.27 35.16
C TRP A 172 58.51 38.62 36.02
N GLU A 173 58.85 39.91 36.13
CA GLU A 173 59.79 40.41 37.13
C GLU A 173 59.10 40.44 38.50
N GLY A 174 58.88 39.25 39.06
CA GLY A 174 58.13 39.07 40.30
C GLY A 174 58.64 37.90 41.12
N MET A 175 59.93 37.58 41.07
CA MET A 175 60.54 36.75 42.09
C MET A 175 60.67 37.63 43.34
N LEU A 176 59.86 37.37 44.37
CA LEU A 176 59.88 38.06 45.66
C LEU A 176 61.32 38.22 46.18
N ARG A 177 61.94 39.38 45.91
CA ARG A 177 63.24 39.74 46.49
C ARG A 177 62.97 40.23 47.90
N ARG A 178 63.02 39.26 48.82
CA ARG A 178 62.84 39.33 50.28
C ARG A 178 61.40 39.44 50.77
N ALA A 179 61.04 38.49 51.63
CA ALA A 179 59.94 38.66 52.57
C ALA A 179 60.29 39.79 53.56
N PRO A 180 59.42 40.77 53.79
CA PRO A 180 59.63 41.72 54.87
C PRO A 180 59.57 40.96 56.20
N LEU A 181 60.68 41.00 56.95
CA LEU A 181 60.80 40.44 58.30
C LEU A 181 60.59 41.54 59.35
N TRP A 182 59.42 42.19 59.34
CA TRP A 182 58.81 42.87 60.50
C TRP A 182 57.48 43.48 60.07
#